data_AF-A0AAW0NTW6-F1
#
_entry.id   AF-A0AAW0NTW6-F1
#
_cell.length_a   1.000
_cell.length_b   1.000
_cell.length_c   1.000
_cell.angle_alpha   90.00
_cell.angle_beta   90.00
_cell.angle_gamma   90.00
#
_symmetry.space_group_name_H-M   'P 1'
#
loop_
_entity.id
_entity.type
_entity.pdbx_description
1 polymer ?
#
loop_
_entity_poly.entity_id
_entity_poly.type
_entity_poly.pdbx_seq_one_letter_code
_entity_poly.pdbx_strand_id
1 'polypeptide(L)'
;MSCVFAAVHSGRRLKVTVLRVAVVLAVVLIVAYVFDGVALFCSPCPMKLHCDKNWELNRGKCYYFSSNELSWIQSETKCKSMNGHLVKIDSKEEQKFLNGRLDTLMTENEDKFWIGLTDSAKEGEWKWTDDSLLDPR
;
A
#
# COMPACT_ATOMS: atom_id res chain seq x y z
N MET A 1 1.89 -9.41 5.12
CA MET A 1 1.33 -8.39 4.20
C MET A 1 1.53 -7.02 4.83
N SER A 2 2.15 -6.08 4.11
CA SER A 2 2.52 -4.76 4.62
C SER A 2 1.79 -3.65 3.87
N CYS A 3 1.27 -2.66 4.58
CA CYS A 3 0.57 -1.53 3.99
C CYS A 3 1.33 -0.21 4.14
N VAL A 4 1.08 0.70 3.20
CA VAL A 4 1.53 2.09 3.25
C VAL A 4 0.38 2.98 2.80
N PHE A 5 -0.08 3.89 3.66
CA PHE A 5 -1.26 4.75 3.41
C PHE A 5 -0.89 6.22 3.44
N ALA A 6 -1.48 7.03 2.55
CA ALA A 6 -1.32 8.48 2.60
C ALA A 6 -1.81 9.04 3.94
N ALA A 7 -1.05 9.98 4.51
CA ALA A 7 -1.39 10.65 5.75
C ALA A 7 -2.27 11.87 5.49
N VAL A 8 -3.26 12.08 6.36
CA VAL A 8 -4.15 13.26 6.28
C VAL A 8 -3.34 14.54 6.52
N HIS A 9 -3.46 15.52 5.63
CA HIS A 9 -2.82 16.83 5.74
C HIS A 9 -3.80 17.91 6.25
N SER A 10 -3.31 18.91 7.00
CA SER A 10 -4.13 20.03 7.52
C SER A 10 -4.53 21.08 6.45
N GLY A 11 -3.95 21.05 5.25
CA GLY A 11 -4.30 21.97 4.16
C GLY A 11 -5.23 21.32 3.13
N ARG A 12 -6.52 21.67 3.13
CA ARG A 12 -7.54 21.14 2.19
C ARG A 12 -6.99 20.95 0.76
N ARG A 13 -7.07 19.74 0.22
CA ARG A 13 -6.90 19.49 -1.23
C ARG A 13 -8.27 19.17 -1.83
N LEU A 14 -8.84 20.14 -2.53
CA LEU A 14 -9.93 19.91 -3.47
C LEU A 14 -9.35 19.13 -4.66
N LYS A 15 -9.69 17.84 -4.79
CA LYS A 15 -9.45 17.11 -6.03
C LYS A 15 -10.59 17.43 -7.00
N VAL A 16 -10.39 18.43 -7.86
CA VAL A 16 -11.18 18.60 -9.09
C VAL A 16 -10.84 17.45 -10.03
N THR A 17 -11.79 16.57 -10.34
CA THR A 17 -11.65 15.64 -11.48
C THR A 17 -13.01 15.28 -12.10
N VAL A 18 -13.68 16.27 -12.67
CA VAL A 18 -14.80 16.06 -13.61
C VAL A 18 -14.19 15.86 -15.01
N LEU A 19 -13.61 14.68 -15.28
CA LEU A 19 -13.19 14.30 -16.65
C LEU A 19 -12.97 12.79 -16.89
N ARG A 20 -12.94 11.93 -15.86
CA ARG A 20 -12.48 10.53 -15.99
C ARG A 20 -13.57 9.46 -16.21
N VAL A 21 -14.87 9.78 -16.13
CA VAL A 21 -15.95 8.76 -16.14
C VAL A 21 -16.27 8.23 -17.55
N ALA A 22 -16.23 9.08 -18.59
CA ALA A 22 -16.60 8.68 -19.96
C ALA A 22 -15.57 7.76 -20.64
N VAL A 23 -14.27 7.95 -20.35
CA VAL A 23 -13.19 7.16 -20.94
C VAL A 23 -13.17 5.73 -20.37
N VAL A 24 -13.52 5.57 -19.09
CA VAL A 24 -13.58 4.26 -18.43
C VAL A 24 -14.68 3.38 -19.02
N LEU A 25 -15.84 3.95 -19.36
CA LEU A 25 -16.95 3.20 -19.97
C LEU A 25 -16.62 2.68 -21.38
N ALA A 26 -15.88 3.46 -22.18
CA ALA A 26 -15.47 3.05 -23.52
C ALA A 26 -14.44 1.90 -23.50
N VAL A 27 -13.52 1.90 -22.53
CA VAL A 27 -12.50 0.84 -22.40
C VAL A 27 -13.10 -0.47 -21.89
N VAL A 28 -14.09 -0.43 -21.00
CA VAL A 28 -14.76 -1.63 -20.47
C VAL A 28 -15.51 -2.40 -21.57
N LEU A 29 -16.12 -1.70 -22.53
CA LEU A 29 -16.82 -2.32 -23.65
C LEU A 29 -15.85 -3.00 -24.65
N ILE A 30 -14.67 -2.44 -24.84
CA ILE A 30 -13.63 -3.02 -25.71
C ILE A 30 -13.05 -4.29 -25.09
N VAL A 31 -12.78 -4.28 -23.78
CA VAL A 31 -12.16 -5.42 -23.09
C VAL A 31 -13.12 -6.59 -22.94
N ALA A 32 -14.43 -6.34 -22.79
CA ALA A 32 -15.44 -7.39 -22.78
C ALA A 32 -15.56 -8.13 -24.14
N TYR A 33 -15.17 -7.50 -25.25
CA TYR A 33 -15.19 -8.09 -26.59
C TYR A 33 -14.01 -9.03 -26.88
N VAL A 34 -12.94 -9.01 -26.07
CA VAL A 34 -11.70 -9.79 -26.30
C VAL A 34 -11.54 -10.97 -25.34
N PHE A 35 -12.50 -11.22 -24.45
CA PHE A 35 -12.38 -12.23 -23.38
C PHE A 35 -13.28 -13.46 -23.53
N ASP A 36 -13.71 -13.79 -24.76
CA ASP A 36 -14.13 -15.16 -25.08
C ASP A 36 -12.89 -16.04 -25.24
N GLY A 37 -12.38 -16.57 -24.12
CA GLY A 37 -11.29 -17.54 -24.19
C GLY A 37 -10.47 -17.64 -22.93
N VAL A 38 -11.06 -18.16 -21.85
CA VAL A 38 -10.29 -18.63 -20.70
C VAL A 38 -10.29 -20.15 -20.71
N ALA A 39 -9.09 -20.71 -20.83
CA ALA A 39 -8.56 -21.79 -20.00
C ALA A 39 -7.39 -22.39 -20.79
N LEU A 40 -6.27 -22.70 -20.13
CA LEU A 40 -5.62 -24.01 -20.23
C LEU A 40 -4.30 -24.04 -19.43
N PHE A 41 -4.25 -25.04 -18.54
CA PHE A 41 -3.10 -25.69 -17.89
C PHE A 41 -2.46 -25.04 -16.66
N CYS A 42 -3.06 -25.39 -15.51
CA CYS A 42 -2.36 -25.54 -14.25
C CYS A 42 -1.43 -26.78 -14.32
N SER A 43 -0.14 -26.58 -14.05
CA SER A 43 0.82 -27.59 -13.58
C SER A 43 1.37 -27.08 -12.25
N PRO A 44 1.78 -27.94 -11.29
CA PRO A 44 2.20 -27.47 -9.98
C PRO A 44 3.48 -26.65 -10.13
N CYS A 45 3.34 -25.32 -10.13
CA CYS A 45 4.49 -24.44 -9.98
C CYS A 45 5.03 -24.61 -8.56
N PRO A 46 6.37 -24.63 -8.36
CA PRO A 46 6.93 -24.41 -7.03
C PRO A 46 6.31 -23.12 -6.49
N MET A 47 5.90 -23.10 -5.22
CA MET A 47 5.14 -22.01 -4.59
C MET A 47 5.84 -20.65 -4.79
N LYS A 48 5.65 -20.04 -5.97
CA LYS A 48 6.08 -18.68 -6.26
C LYS A 48 5.22 -17.83 -5.34
N LEU A 49 5.85 -17.12 -4.42
CA LEU A 49 5.11 -16.18 -3.59
C LEU A 49 4.39 -15.21 -4.52
N HIS A 50 3.07 -15.31 -4.54
CA HIS A 50 2.20 -14.46 -5.35
C HIS A 50 1.44 -13.57 -4.37
N CYS A 51 1.44 -12.27 -4.65
CA CYS A 51 0.66 -11.31 -3.88
C CYS A 51 -0.73 -11.19 -4.48
N ASP A 52 -1.71 -10.77 -3.68
CA ASP A 52 -3.05 -10.50 -4.19
C ASP A 52 -3.05 -9.37 -5.23
N LYS A 53 -4.14 -9.26 -5.99
CA LYS A 53 -4.30 -8.18 -6.97
C LYS A 53 -4.13 -6.81 -6.31
N ASN A 54 -3.35 -5.93 -6.93
CA ASN A 54 -2.96 -4.59 -6.45
C ASN A 54 -1.94 -4.56 -5.31
N TRP A 55 -1.27 -5.68 -5.03
CA TRP A 55 -0.12 -5.73 -4.13
C TRP A 55 1.17 -5.84 -4.93
N GLU A 56 2.23 -5.19 -4.44
CA GLU A 56 3.56 -5.20 -5.04
C GLU A 56 4.44 -6.20 -4.30
N LEU A 57 5.03 -7.14 -5.02
CA LEU A 57 5.97 -8.12 -4.47
C LEU A 57 7.38 -7.54 -4.42
N ASN A 58 7.98 -7.48 -3.23
CA ASN A 58 9.40 -7.18 -3.07
C ASN A 58 10.04 -8.11 -2.05
N ARG A 59 11.09 -8.83 -2.46
CA ARG A 59 11.90 -9.72 -1.60
C ARG A 59 11.10 -10.69 -0.70
N GLY A 60 10.04 -11.28 -1.22
CA GLY A 60 9.25 -12.23 -0.44
C GLY A 60 8.21 -11.59 0.49
N LYS A 61 7.98 -10.26 0.39
CA LYS A 61 6.93 -9.54 1.10
C LYS A 61 6.00 -8.85 0.10
N CYS A 62 4.71 -8.79 0.44
CA CYS A 62 3.68 -8.12 -0.35
C CYS A 62 3.37 -6.76 0.27
N TYR A 63 3.38 -5.70 -0.56
CA TYR A 63 3.15 -4.31 -0.15
C TYR A 63 1.90 -3.74 -0.82
N TYR A 64 1.05 -3.08 -0.05
CA TYR A 64 -0.11 -2.35 -0.55
C TYR A 64 0.10 -0.85 -0.36
N PHE A 65 0.12 -0.09 -1.45
CA PHE A 65 0.25 1.36 -1.43
C PHE A 65 -1.10 2.01 -1.72
N SER A 66 -1.56 2.85 -0.80
CA SER A 66 -2.85 3.52 -0.87
C SER A 66 -2.69 5.04 -0.87
N SER A 67 -3.30 5.69 -1.86
CA SER A 67 -3.43 7.15 -1.91
C SER A 67 -4.62 7.69 -1.09
N ASN A 68 -5.32 6.82 -0.35
CA ASN A 68 -6.41 7.24 0.51
C ASN A 68 -5.84 7.88 1.77
N GLU A 69 -6.17 9.15 1.97
CA GLU A 69 -5.78 9.92 3.15
C GLU A 69 -6.62 9.46 4.35
N LEU A 70 -5.97 8.77 5.29
CA LEU A 70 -6.59 8.24 6.49
C LEU A 70 -5.76 8.62 7.71
N SER A 71 -6.39 8.65 8.90
CA SER A 71 -5.62 8.73 10.14
C SER A 71 -4.76 7.46 10.30
N TRP A 72 -3.74 7.51 11.16
CA TRP A 72 -2.91 6.34 11.44
C TRP A 72 -3.76 5.14 11.89
N ILE A 73 -4.70 5.37 12.82
CA ILE A 73 -5.61 4.34 13.35
C ILE A 73 -6.51 3.76 12.25
N GLN A 74 -7.07 4.62 11.39
CA GLN A 74 -7.90 4.17 10.26
C GLN A 74 -7.09 3.35 9.25
N SER A 75 -5.85 3.75 8.99
CA SER A 75 -4.95 3.04 8.09
C SER A 75 -4.60 1.66 8.62
N GLU A 76 -4.24 1.54 9.89
CA GLU A 76 -3.97 0.25 10.54
C GLU A 76 -5.21 -0.65 10.57
N THR A 77 -6.37 -0.08 10.89
CA THR A 77 -7.65 -0.82 10.86
C THR A 77 -7.93 -1.36 9.46
N LYS A 78 -7.68 -0.56 8.42
CA LYS A 78 -7.86 -0.97 7.02
C LYS A 78 -6.89 -2.09 6.66
N CYS A 79 -5.65 -2.04 7.13
CA CYS A 79 -4.66 -3.09 6.89
C CYS A 79 -5.02 -4.41 7.56
N LYS A 80 -5.49 -4.35 8.81
CA LYS A 80 -6.00 -5.54 9.51
C LYS A 80 -7.15 -6.20 8.75
N SER A 81 -8.03 -5.41 8.13
CA SER A 81 -9.11 -5.93 7.27
C SER A 81 -8.63 -6.66 6.01
N MET A 82 -7.37 -6.44 5.62
CA MET A 82 -6.71 -7.10 4.49
C MET A 82 -5.64 -8.10 4.96
N ASN A 83 -5.77 -8.63 6.19
CA ASN A 83 -4.82 -9.59 6.78
C ASN A 83 -3.36 -9.10 6.80
N GLY A 84 -3.17 -7.78 6.90
CA GLY A 84 -1.86 -7.14 7.00
C GLY A 84 -1.80 -6.11 8.12
N HIS A 85 -0.66 -5.44 8.20
CA HIS A 85 -0.42 -4.33 9.11
C HIS A 85 0.21 -3.18 8.35
N LEU A 86 0.17 -1.97 8.91
CA LEU A 86 1.05 -0.90 8.46
C LEU A 86 2.49 -1.38 8.48
N VAL A 87 3.26 -0.98 7.47
CA VAL A 87 4.57 -1.55 7.19
C VAL A 87 5.52 -1.40 8.39
N LYS A 88 6.10 -2.53 8.79
CA LYS A 88 7.30 -2.58 9.61
C LYS A 88 8.51 -2.66 8.69
N ILE A 89 9.52 -1.84 8.96
CA ILE A 89 10.73 -1.76 8.15
C ILE A 89 11.83 -2.50 8.88
N ASP A 90 12.23 -3.66 8.35
CA ASP A 90 13.21 -4.54 9.02
C ASP A 90 14.62 -4.42 8.44
N SER A 91 14.81 -3.72 7.32
CA SER A 91 16.11 -3.62 6.64
C SER A 91 16.30 -2.33 5.86
N LYS A 92 17.56 -1.95 5.64
CA LYS A 92 17.95 -0.78 4.83
C LYS A 92 17.49 -0.93 3.38
N GLU A 93 17.47 -2.15 2.86
CA GLU A 93 17.02 -2.41 1.49
C GLU A 93 15.50 -2.30 1.36
N GLU A 94 14.75 -2.70 2.40
CA GLU A 94 13.31 -2.45 2.48
C GLU A 94 13.02 -0.95 2.54
N GLN A 95 13.75 -0.19 3.38
CA GLN A 95 13.65 1.27 3.42
C GLN A 95 13.93 1.90 2.04
N LYS A 96 14.99 1.45 1.34
CA LYS A 96 15.33 1.97 0.01
C LYS A 96 14.25 1.68 -1.02
N PHE A 97 13.67 0.48 -0.99
CA PHE A 97 12.54 0.11 -1.84
C PHE A 97 11.32 1.01 -1.58
N LEU A 98 10.96 1.19 -0.30
CA LEU A 98 9.83 2.04 0.08
C LEU A 98 10.06 3.49 -0.35
N ASN A 99 11.24 4.07 -0.12
CA ASN A 99 11.57 5.43 -0.55
C ASN A 99 11.42 5.58 -2.06
N GLY A 100 12.03 4.69 -2.85
CA GLY A 100 11.94 4.76 -4.31
C GLY A 100 10.50 4.61 -4.82
N ARG A 101 9.66 3.81 -4.15
CA ARG A 101 8.25 3.70 -4.52
C ARG A 101 7.46 4.93 -4.11
N LEU A 102 7.68 5.47 -2.92
CA LEU A 102 7.01 6.67 -2.43
C LEU A 102 7.37 7.90 -3.26
N ASP A 103 8.61 8.03 -3.73
CA ASP A 103 9.03 9.12 -4.63
C ASP A 103 8.19 9.15 -5.93
N THR A 104 7.68 8.01 -6.39
CA THR A 104 6.80 7.94 -7.57
C THR A 104 5.33 8.28 -7.27
N LEU A 105 4.94 8.24 -5.99
CA LEU A 105 3.57 8.50 -5.54
C LEU A 105 3.40 9.91 -4.97
N MET A 106 4.46 10.47 -4.40
CA MET A 106 4.51 11.82 -3.89
C MET A 106 4.60 12.81 -5.04
N THR A 107 3.65 13.75 -5.06
CA THR A 107 3.56 14.83 -6.04
C THR A 107 3.98 16.16 -5.44
N GLU A 108 3.69 16.34 -4.15
CA GLU A 108 4.01 17.54 -3.39
C GLU A 108 4.97 17.19 -2.24
N ASN A 109 5.72 18.18 -1.76
CA ASN A 109 6.67 18.00 -0.66
C ASN A 109 5.97 17.67 0.67
N GLU A 110 4.72 18.11 0.84
CA GLU A 110 3.89 17.84 2.00
C GLU A 110 3.26 16.44 1.98
N ASP A 111 3.36 15.70 0.88
CA ASP A 111 2.84 14.33 0.82
C ASP A 111 3.60 13.47 1.85
N LYS A 112 2.86 12.71 2.65
CA LYS A 112 3.38 11.85 3.71
C LYS A 112 2.61 10.54 3.72
N PHE A 113 3.25 9.49 4.18
CA PHE A 113 2.65 8.17 4.27
C PHE A 113 2.86 7.56 5.66
N TRP A 114 1.85 6.86 6.16
CA TRP A 114 1.88 6.13 7.41
C TRP A 114 2.64 4.80 7.28
N ILE A 115 3.45 4.54 8.31
CA ILE A 115 4.10 3.27 8.59
C ILE A 115 3.64 2.73 9.94
N GLY A 116 4.02 1.51 10.29
CA GLY A 116 3.55 0.84 11.51
C GLY A 116 4.20 1.32 12.81
N LEU A 117 5.06 2.32 12.76
CA LEU A 117 5.76 2.83 13.95
C LEU A 117 4.85 3.80 14.73
N THR A 118 4.70 3.59 16.04
CA THR A 118 3.87 4.40 16.94
C THR A 118 4.41 4.40 18.38
N ASP A 119 4.19 5.48 19.11
CA ASP A 119 4.43 5.61 20.55
C ASP A 119 3.14 5.96 21.32
N SER A 120 1.98 5.80 20.67
CA SER A 120 0.67 6.17 21.23
C SER A 120 0.31 5.47 22.54
N ALA A 121 0.91 4.31 22.83
CA ALA A 121 0.74 3.60 24.09
C ALA A 121 1.49 4.28 25.26
N LYS A 122 2.67 4.84 24.97
CA LYS A 122 3.53 5.55 25.93
C LYS A 122 4.50 6.43 25.15
N GLU A 123 4.30 7.75 25.25
CA GLU A 123 5.15 8.76 24.63
C GLU A 123 6.64 8.47 24.87
N GLY A 124 7.43 8.51 23.79
CA GLY A 124 8.87 8.21 23.83
C GLY A 124 9.23 6.72 23.78
N GLU A 125 8.27 5.79 23.93
CA GLU A 125 8.46 4.36 23.68
C GLU A 125 7.90 3.94 22.32
N TRP A 126 8.77 4.03 21.31
CA TRP A 126 8.43 3.65 19.94
C TRP A 126 8.32 2.14 19.77
N LYS A 127 7.16 1.71 19.25
CA LYS A 127 6.81 0.33 18.95
C LYS A 127 6.26 0.20 17.55
N TRP A 128 6.47 -0.97 16.96
CA TRP A 128 5.81 -1.38 15.74
C TRP A 128 4.42 -1.95 16.04
N THR A 129 3.59 -2.09 15.00
CA THR A 129 2.24 -2.68 15.09
C THR A 129 2.20 -4.13 15.55
N ASP A 130 3.34 -4.81 15.58
CA ASP A 130 3.54 -6.16 16.12
C ASP A 130 4.05 -6.17 17.58
N ASP A 131 3.95 -5.03 18.27
CA ASP A 131 4.43 -4.78 19.64
C ASP A 131 5.95 -4.86 19.84
N SER A 132 6.73 -5.06 18.78
CA SER A 132 8.19 -5.02 18.87
C SER A 132 8.72 -3.60 19.08
N LEU A 133 9.73 -3.45 19.92
CA LEU A 133 10.39 -2.16 20.16
C LEU A 133 11.19 -1.72 18.93
N LEU A 134 11.27 -0.41 18.72
CA LEU A 134 12.20 0.16 17.75
C LEU A 134 13.64 -0.14 18.16
N ASP A 135 14.40 -0.75 17.27
CA ASP A 135 15.84 -0.95 17.43
C ASP A 135 16.60 0.27 16.87
N PRO A 136 17.39 1.00 17.68
CA PRO A 136 18.08 2.22 17.26
C PRO A 136 19.34 2.02 16.39
N ARG A 137 19.62 0.80 15.92
CA ARG A 137 20.89 0.42 15.25
C ARG A 137 21.06 0.88 13.79
#